data_AF-A0A927GAV3-F1
#
_entry.id   AF-A0A927GAV3-F1
#
_cell.length_a   1.000
_cell.length_b   1.000
_cell.length_c   1.000
_cell.angle_alpha   90.00
_cell.angle_beta   90.00
_cell.angle_gamma   90.00
#
_symmetry.space_group_name_H-M   'P 1'
#
loop_
_entity.id
_entity.type
_entity.pdbx_description
1 polymer ?
#
loop_
_entity_poly.entity_id
_entity_poly.type
_entity_poly.pdbx_seq_one_letter_code
_entity_poly.pdbx_strand_id
1 'polypeptide(L)'
;MHTVRNIPSSFYRVYALVVLTFLLTGARHHQDSEEPVAQWKFTTFPTGLKEDVLEPGDLIDLVFTATLDKEWLLYSSDFKADIGPQPTTFEFMPDDTFELVGGVQPVSPKWKQDKTWDVKVSYFTPKAEFRQRVRLLKADYGIRGVIQGQYCSEKKGLCVPFQQRFGFSVP
;
A
#
# COMPACT_ATOMS: atom_id res chain seq x y z
N MET A 1 1.84 74.38 20.51
CA MET A 1 3.26 73.98 20.57
C MET A 1 3.47 73.28 21.92
N HIS A 2 3.10 72.00 22.02
CA HIS A 2 3.13 71.24 23.27
C HIS A 2 4.13 70.08 23.16
N THR A 3 5.30 70.36 23.71
CA THR A 3 6.19 69.48 24.48
C THR A 3 5.86 67.99 24.55
N VAL A 4 6.78 67.20 24.00
CA VAL A 4 7.01 65.77 24.27
C VAL A 4 7.12 65.53 25.78
N ARG A 5 6.28 64.65 26.33
CA ARG A 5 6.44 64.12 27.69
C ARG A 5 6.97 62.69 27.63
N ASN A 6 8.14 62.51 28.23
CA ASN A 6 8.81 61.23 28.45
C ASN A 6 7.91 60.23 29.18
N ILE A 7 7.89 58.99 28.68
CA ILE A 7 7.22 57.85 29.31
C ILE A 7 8.21 57.22 30.32
N PRO A 8 7.82 57.01 31.59
CA PRO A 8 8.72 56.49 32.62
C PRO A 8 9.04 55.00 32.43
N SER A 9 10.30 54.63 32.69
CA SER A 9 10.91 53.30 32.48
C SER A 9 10.34 52.14 33.33
N SER A 10 9.33 52.42 34.15
CA SER A 10 8.71 51.45 35.07
C SER A 10 7.73 50.50 34.38
N PHE A 11 7.29 50.77 33.15
CA PHE A 11 6.30 49.97 32.44
C PHE A 11 6.89 48.74 31.71
N TYR A 12 8.20 48.71 31.45
CA TYR A 12 8.85 47.61 30.73
C TYR A 12 9.09 46.35 31.60
N ARG A 13 9.10 46.49 32.93
CA ARG A 13 9.42 45.37 33.84
C ARG A 13 8.27 44.39 34.07
N VAL A 14 7.03 44.78 33.80
CA VAL A 14 5.86 43.89 34.02
C VAL A 14 5.56 43.05 32.78
N TYR A 15 5.79 43.58 31.57
CA TYR A 15 5.57 42.84 30.33
C TYR A 15 6.66 41.79 30.02
N ALA A 16 7.85 41.91 30.60
CA ALA A 16 8.94 40.95 30.39
C ALA A 16 8.70 39.58 31.06
N LEU A 17 7.78 39.48 32.03
CA LEU A 17 7.55 38.25 32.79
C LEU A 17 6.32 37.45 32.35
N VAL A 18 5.40 38.02 31.58
CA VAL A 18 4.15 37.34 31.19
C VAL A 18 4.22 36.72 29.78
N VAL A 19 5.23 37.06 28.97
CA VAL A 19 5.40 36.49 27.61
C VAL A 19 6.32 35.24 27.59
N LEU A 20 6.99 34.91 28.71
CA LEU A 20 8.00 33.86 28.77
C LEU A 20 7.50 32.50 29.33
N THR A 21 6.18 32.25 29.38
CA THR A 21 5.63 30.95 29.80
C THR A 21 4.75 30.27 28.76
N PHE A 22 4.68 30.81 27.53
CA PHE A 22 3.97 30.19 26.39
C PHE A 22 4.91 29.52 25.36
N LEU A 23 6.11 29.13 25.79
CA LEU A 23 7.01 28.29 25.02
C LEU A 23 7.33 27.07 25.88
N LEU A 24 7.13 25.87 25.33
CA LEU A 24 7.50 24.53 25.87
C LEU A 24 6.36 23.59 26.32
N THR A 25 5.16 23.69 25.76
CA THR A 25 4.36 22.47 25.52
C THR A 25 4.05 22.34 24.03
N GLY A 26 5.12 22.29 23.22
CA GLY A 26 5.01 21.58 21.96
C GLY A 26 4.77 20.12 22.30
N ALA A 27 3.49 19.72 22.36
CA ALA A 27 3.13 18.31 22.31
C ALA A 27 3.83 17.78 21.06
N ARG A 28 4.84 16.94 21.26
CA ARG A 28 5.38 16.13 20.18
C ARG A 28 4.19 15.29 19.75
N HIS A 29 3.55 15.67 18.64
CA HIS A 29 2.83 14.70 17.85
C HIS A 29 3.90 13.70 17.43
N HIS A 30 4.12 12.68 18.27
CA HIS A 30 4.70 11.43 17.83
C HIS A 30 3.69 10.88 16.84
N GLN A 31 3.87 11.26 15.58
CA GLN A 31 3.31 10.51 14.47
C GLN A 31 4.11 9.20 14.50
N ASP A 32 3.66 8.23 15.30
CA ASP A 32 4.17 6.87 15.18
C ASP A 32 3.82 6.43 13.76
N SER A 33 4.83 6.44 12.90
CA SER A 33 4.75 5.77 11.61
C SER A 33 4.70 4.29 11.92
N GLU A 34 3.49 3.72 12.03
CA GLU A 34 3.33 2.28 12.12
C GLU A 34 4.07 1.65 10.93
N GLU A 35 5.02 0.76 11.22
CA GLU A 35 5.74 0.04 10.18
C GLU A 35 4.74 -0.74 9.31
N PRO A 36 4.97 -0.83 8.00
CA PRO A 36 4.01 -1.46 7.11
C PRO A 36 3.92 -2.97 7.40
N VAL A 37 2.71 -3.43 7.73
CA VAL A 37 2.35 -4.84 8.00
C VAL A 37 2.80 -5.82 6.91
N ALA A 38 2.99 -5.32 5.69
CA ALA A 38 3.53 -6.08 4.58
C ALA A 38 4.44 -5.25 3.69
N GLN A 39 5.41 -5.91 3.08
CA GLN A 39 6.28 -5.34 2.07
C GLN A 39 6.01 -5.98 0.71
N TRP A 40 5.65 -5.16 -0.28
CA TRP A 40 5.40 -5.60 -1.65
C TRP A 40 6.65 -5.51 -2.52
N LYS A 41 6.85 -6.54 -3.34
CA LYS A 41 7.85 -6.59 -4.41
C LYS A 41 7.17 -6.93 -5.73
N PHE A 42 7.53 -6.20 -6.77
CA PHE A 42 7.02 -6.38 -8.13
C PHE A 42 8.15 -6.78 -9.06
N THR A 43 7.97 -7.89 -9.77
CA THR A 43 8.93 -8.40 -10.76
C THR A 43 8.21 -8.99 -11.95
N THR A 44 8.88 -9.13 -13.08
CA THR A 44 8.37 -9.88 -14.24
C THR A 44 8.90 -11.31 -14.24
N PHE A 45 8.19 -12.20 -14.93
CA PHE A 45 8.73 -13.48 -15.38
C PHE A 45 8.56 -13.60 -16.90
N PRO A 46 9.67 -13.75 -17.66
CA PRO A 46 11.06 -13.80 -17.17
C PRO A 46 11.53 -12.47 -16.56
N THR A 47 12.51 -12.54 -15.66
CA THR A 47 13.12 -11.38 -14.99
C THR A 47 14.16 -10.72 -15.89
N GLY A 48 14.40 -9.42 -15.73
CA GLY A 48 15.49 -8.72 -16.40
C GLY A 48 15.22 -8.45 -17.89
N LEU A 49 13.96 -8.19 -18.23
CA LEU A 49 13.54 -7.80 -19.57
C LEU A 49 14.28 -6.53 -20.02
N LYS A 50 14.59 -6.46 -21.31
CA LYS A 50 15.19 -5.30 -21.97
C LYS A 50 14.43 -4.98 -23.23
N GLU A 51 14.32 -3.70 -23.57
CA GLU A 51 13.53 -3.21 -24.71
C GLU A 51 13.93 -3.88 -26.03
N ASP A 52 15.23 -4.07 -26.26
CA ASP A 52 15.82 -4.59 -27.50
C ASP A 52 15.51 -6.07 -27.77
N VAL A 53 14.94 -6.77 -26.78
CA VAL A 53 14.61 -8.20 -26.85
C VAL A 53 13.09 -8.43 -26.88
N LEU A 54 12.28 -7.40 -26.61
CA LEU A 54 10.83 -7.51 -26.53
C LEU A 54 10.17 -7.23 -27.87
N GLU A 55 9.21 -8.07 -28.25
CA GLU A 55 8.42 -7.91 -29.47
C GLU A 55 6.91 -7.81 -29.15
N PRO A 56 6.14 -7.04 -29.94
CA PRO A 56 4.69 -7.11 -29.90
C PRO A 56 4.18 -8.55 -30.05
N GLY A 57 3.35 -8.99 -29.11
CA GLY A 57 2.83 -10.34 -29.03
C GLY A 57 3.43 -11.18 -27.91
N ASP A 58 4.57 -10.75 -27.34
CA ASP A 58 5.23 -11.44 -26.23
C ASP A 58 4.31 -11.61 -25.01
N LEU A 59 4.46 -12.75 -24.35
CA LEU A 59 3.74 -13.08 -23.12
C LEU A 59 4.70 -13.03 -21.94
N ILE A 60 4.37 -12.19 -20.96
CA ILE A 60 5.10 -12.11 -19.69
C ILE A 60 4.13 -12.25 -18.52
N ASP A 61 4.63 -12.72 -17.39
CA ASP A 61 3.86 -12.72 -16.14
C ASP A 61 4.33 -11.56 -15.25
N LEU A 62 3.39 -10.76 -14.78
CA LEU A 62 3.60 -9.79 -13.70
C LEU A 62 3.49 -10.55 -12.37
N VAL A 63 4.54 -10.52 -11.57
CA VAL A 63 4.64 -11.26 -10.31
C VAL A 63 4.59 -10.27 -9.15
N PHE A 64 3.55 -10.41 -8.33
CA PHE A 64 3.31 -9.61 -7.14
C PHE A 64 3.61 -10.46 -5.91
N THR A 65 4.59 -10.05 -5.12
CA THR A 65 4.96 -10.75 -3.87
C THR A 65 4.72 -9.84 -2.69
N ALA A 66 3.95 -10.30 -1.70
CA ALA A 66 3.85 -9.64 -0.39
C ALA A 66 4.52 -10.50 0.67
N THR A 67 5.47 -9.93 1.40
CA THR A 67 6.00 -10.53 2.63
C THR A 67 5.25 -9.91 3.81
N LEU A 68 4.60 -10.75 4.61
CA LEU A 68 3.74 -10.35 5.72
C LEU A 68 4.49 -10.51 7.05
N ASP A 69 4.24 -9.59 7.98
CA ASP A 69 4.69 -9.74 9.35
C ASP A 69 4.10 -10.98 10.02
N LYS A 70 4.79 -11.45 11.07
CA LYS A 70 4.35 -12.61 11.85
C LYS A 70 2.93 -12.37 12.40
N GLU A 71 2.10 -13.42 12.37
CA GLU A 71 0.72 -13.40 12.88
C GLU A 71 -0.27 -12.56 12.05
N TRP A 72 0.16 -12.05 10.90
CA TRP A 72 -0.71 -11.46 9.89
C TRP A 72 -0.96 -12.43 8.73
N LEU A 73 -2.12 -12.26 8.11
CA LEU A 73 -2.52 -12.94 6.89
C LEU A 73 -3.09 -11.96 5.88
N LEU A 74 -3.03 -12.35 4.62
CA LEU A 74 -3.69 -11.66 3.51
C LEU A 74 -4.70 -12.60 2.88
N TYR A 75 -5.95 -12.16 2.74
CA TYR A 75 -6.94 -12.91 1.98
C TYR A 75 -6.58 -12.93 0.49
N SER A 76 -6.73 -14.08 -0.15
CA SER A 76 -6.38 -14.29 -1.56
C SER A 76 -7.38 -13.62 -2.51
N SER A 77 -7.23 -13.81 -3.82
CA SER A 77 -8.07 -13.22 -4.87
C SER A 77 -9.05 -14.21 -5.52
N ASP A 78 -9.05 -15.47 -5.12
CA ASP A 78 -9.71 -16.60 -5.80
C ASP A 78 -10.94 -17.16 -5.08
N PHE A 79 -11.48 -16.44 -4.10
CA PHE A 79 -12.75 -16.79 -3.45
C PHE A 79 -13.78 -15.69 -3.64
N LYS A 80 -15.06 -16.07 -3.49
CA LYS A 80 -16.20 -15.16 -3.52
C LYS A 80 -16.91 -15.23 -2.19
N ALA A 81 -17.24 -14.07 -1.64
CA ALA A 81 -17.95 -13.96 -0.38
C ALA A 81 -18.87 -12.73 -0.44
N ASP A 82 -20.18 -12.94 -0.31
CA ASP A 82 -21.15 -11.84 -0.23
C ASP A 82 -21.11 -11.15 1.14
N ILE A 83 -20.63 -11.88 2.16
CA ILE A 83 -20.48 -11.46 3.54
C ILE A 83 -19.12 -11.90 4.07
N GLY A 84 -18.57 -11.14 5.02
CA GLY A 84 -17.29 -11.46 5.65
C GLY A 84 -16.07 -10.96 4.89
N PRO A 85 -14.93 -11.67 4.97
CA PRO A 85 -13.66 -11.22 4.40
C PRO A 85 -13.75 -10.90 2.91
N GLN A 86 -13.19 -9.75 2.53
CA GLN A 86 -13.10 -9.36 1.13
C GLN A 86 -11.81 -9.89 0.50
N PRO A 87 -11.86 -10.44 -0.73
CA PRO A 87 -10.69 -10.90 -1.44
C PRO A 87 -9.79 -9.73 -1.84
N THR A 88 -8.50 -10.00 -2.01
CA THR A 88 -7.56 -9.01 -2.58
C THR A 88 -7.91 -8.77 -4.05
N THR A 89 -8.01 -7.50 -4.44
CA THR A 89 -8.35 -7.09 -5.81
C THR A 89 -7.18 -6.37 -6.48
N PHE A 90 -7.13 -6.50 -7.81
CA PHE A 90 -6.11 -5.90 -8.65
C PHE A 90 -6.81 -5.12 -9.76
N GLU A 91 -6.57 -3.81 -9.80
CA GLU A 91 -7.11 -2.90 -10.79
C GLU A 91 -5.97 -2.40 -11.68
N PHE A 92 -6.00 -2.77 -12.95
CA PHE A 92 -5.04 -2.32 -13.94
C PHE A 92 -5.53 -1.03 -14.60
N MET A 93 -4.65 -0.04 -14.72
CA MET A 93 -4.93 1.15 -15.50
C MET A 93 -4.92 0.77 -17.00
N PRO A 94 -5.96 1.13 -17.77
CA PRO A 94 -5.97 0.90 -19.21
C PRO A 94 -4.80 1.61 -19.90
N ASP A 95 -4.17 0.93 -20.84
CA ASP A 95 -3.06 1.43 -21.65
C ASP A 95 -3.05 0.69 -23.00
N ASP A 96 -2.50 1.28 -24.05
CA ASP A 96 -2.45 0.70 -25.39
C ASP A 96 -1.17 -0.13 -25.63
N THR A 97 -0.30 -0.29 -24.62
CA THR A 97 0.94 -1.06 -24.70
C THR A 97 0.77 -2.53 -24.31
N PHE A 98 -0.39 -2.94 -23.76
CA PHE A 98 -0.58 -4.33 -23.29
C PHE A 98 -2.06 -4.77 -23.27
N GLU A 99 -2.25 -6.08 -23.22
CA GLU A 99 -3.56 -6.71 -22.94
C GLU A 99 -3.44 -7.68 -21.77
N LEU A 100 -4.48 -7.73 -20.93
CA LEU A 100 -4.59 -8.74 -19.88
C LEU A 100 -4.98 -10.08 -20.49
N VAL A 101 -4.22 -11.13 -20.18
CA VAL A 101 -4.54 -12.50 -20.58
C VAL A 101 -5.12 -13.23 -19.38
N GLY A 102 -6.45 -13.27 -19.29
CA GLY A 102 -7.17 -13.81 -18.14
C GLY A 102 -7.06 -12.90 -16.90
N GLY A 103 -7.47 -13.42 -15.74
CA GLY A 103 -7.41 -12.70 -14.48
C GLY A 103 -6.20 -13.09 -13.63
N VAL A 104 -5.98 -12.33 -12.55
CA VAL A 104 -4.92 -12.57 -11.58
C VAL A 104 -5.08 -13.95 -10.93
N GLN A 105 -4.00 -14.72 -10.92
CA GLN A 105 -3.93 -16.04 -10.31
C GLN A 105 -3.11 -16.01 -9.02
N PRO A 106 -3.67 -16.40 -7.87
CA PRO A 106 -2.89 -16.62 -6.65
C PRO A 106 -2.07 -17.91 -6.77
N VAL A 107 -0.84 -17.90 -6.23
CA VAL A 107 0.06 -19.05 -6.29
C VAL A 107 0.03 -19.82 -4.98
N SER A 108 -0.68 -20.95 -4.97
CA SER A 108 -0.76 -21.89 -3.84
C SER A 108 -1.26 -21.26 -2.52
N PRO A 109 -2.43 -20.60 -2.50
CA PRO A 109 -3.01 -20.10 -1.26
C PRO A 109 -3.41 -21.26 -0.32
N LYS A 110 -3.43 -20.98 0.98
CA LYS A 110 -4.03 -21.85 1.99
C LYS A 110 -5.54 -21.64 2.01
N TRP A 111 -6.29 -22.66 2.40
CA TRP A 111 -7.75 -22.61 2.51
C TRP A 111 -8.20 -22.85 3.94
N LYS A 112 -9.24 -22.15 4.38
CA LYS A 112 -9.92 -22.38 5.65
C LYS A 112 -11.41 -22.06 5.53
N GLN A 113 -12.19 -22.56 6.50
CA GLN A 113 -13.55 -22.09 6.72
C GLN A 113 -13.49 -20.91 7.70
N ASP A 114 -14.00 -19.75 7.30
CA ASP A 114 -14.22 -18.64 8.22
C ASP A 114 -15.35 -19.01 9.18
N LYS A 115 -15.05 -19.07 10.48
CA LYS A 115 -16.03 -19.53 11.49
C LYS A 115 -17.12 -18.49 11.80
N THR A 116 -16.85 -17.21 11.53
CA THR A 116 -17.78 -16.13 11.85
C THR A 116 -18.88 -16.05 10.81
N TRP A 117 -18.50 -16.19 9.54
CA TRP A 117 -19.39 -16.03 8.40
C TRP A 117 -19.78 -17.35 7.74
N ASP A 118 -19.15 -18.46 8.16
CA ASP A 118 -19.30 -19.79 7.56
C ASP A 118 -19.05 -19.79 6.04
N VAL A 119 -18.00 -19.06 5.62
CA VAL A 119 -17.57 -18.96 4.22
C VAL A 119 -16.21 -19.62 4.04
N LYS A 120 -16.06 -20.39 2.96
CA LYS A 120 -14.76 -20.96 2.58
C LYS A 120 -13.89 -19.88 1.93
N VAL A 121 -12.75 -19.58 2.55
CA VAL A 121 -11.84 -18.50 2.12
C VAL A 121 -10.42 -19.02 1.90
N SER A 122 -9.72 -18.41 0.96
CA SER A 122 -8.30 -18.63 0.70
C SER A 122 -7.47 -17.46 1.21
N TYR A 123 -6.25 -17.74 1.67
CA TYR A 123 -5.38 -16.77 2.32
C TYR A 123 -3.90 -17.15 2.25
N PHE A 124 -3.04 -16.19 2.58
CA PHE A 124 -1.59 -16.30 2.59
C PHE A 124 -1.00 -15.92 3.94
N THR A 125 0.03 -16.66 4.35
CA THR A 125 0.93 -16.33 5.46
C THR A 125 2.14 -17.30 5.44
N PRO A 126 3.40 -16.83 5.61
CA PRO A 126 3.83 -15.44 5.80
C PRO A 126 4.11 -14.71 4.47
N LYS A 127 3.89 -15.36 3.33
CA LYS A 127 4.16 -14.80 2.00
C LYS A 127 2.97 -15.03 1.08
N ALA A 128 2.60 -14.00 0.34
CA ALA A 128 1.63 -14.08 -0.74
C ALA A 128 2.33 -13.93 -2.09
N GLU A 129 1.88 -14.67 -3.09
CA GLU A 129 2.31 -14.50 -4.47
C GLU A 129 1.09 -14.54 -5.40
N PHE A 130 1.00 -13.55 -6.28
CA PHE A 130 -0.02 -13.44 -7.31
C PHE A 130 0.67 -13.23 -8.66
N ARG A 131 0.05 -13.74 -9.72
CA ARG A 131 0.55 -13.59 -11.08
C ARG A 131 -0.54 -13.11 -12.02
N GLN A 132 -0.24 -12.10 -12.84
CA GLN A 132 -1.09 -11.67 -13.96
C GLN A 132 -0.31 -11.90 -15.25
N ARG A 133 -0.87 -12.69 -16.18
CA ARG A 133 -0.30 -12.79 -17.52
C ARG A 133 -0.73 -11.60 -18.36
N VAL A 134 0.20 -11.03 -19.09
CA VAL A 134 -0.08 -9.97 -20.07
C VAL A 134 0.52 -10.31 -21.42
N ARG A 135 -0.12 -9.81 -22.47
CA ARG A 135 0.44 -9.74 -23.82
C ARG A 135 0.95 -8.33 -24.06
N LEU A 136 2.21 -8.18 -24.46
CA LEU A 136 2.75 -6.89 -24.86
C LEU A 136 2.25 -6.53 -26.26
N LEU A 137 1.77 -5.31 -26.45
CA LEU A 137 1.39 -4.77 -27.75
C LEU A 137 2.48 -3.86 -28.34
N LYS A 138 3.40 -3.40 -27.49
CA LYS A 138 4.56 -2.57 -27.83
C LYS A 138 5.77 -3.06 -27.03
N ALA A 139 6.98 -2.85 -27.56
CA ALA A 139 8.22 -3.19 -26.88
C ALA A 139 8.42 -2.32 -25.62
N ASP A 140 8.15 -1.02 -25.75
CA ASP A 140 8.01 -0.09 -24.62
C ASP A 140 6.61 -0.21 -24.01
N TYR A 141 6.53 -0.67 -22.76
CA TYR A 141 5.27 -0.87 -22.04
C TYR A 141 5.23 -0.14 -20.70
N GLY A 142 4.04 0.33 -20.32
CA GLY A 142 3.80 1.06 -19.08
C GLY A 142 2.62 0.50 -18.28
N ILE A 143 2.81 -0.67 -17.65
CA ILE A 143 1.72 -1.35 -16.93
C ILE A 143 1.63 -0.82 -15.51
N ARG A 144 0.52 -0.17 -15.16
CA ARG A 144 0.29 0.42 -13.83
C ARG A 144 -1.03 -0.03 -13.25
N GLY A 145 -1.15 0.08 -11.93
CA GLY A 145 -2.39 -0.27 -11.27
C GLY A 145 -2.34 -0.15 -9.76
N VAL A 146 -3.37 -0.71 -9.14
CA VAL A 146 -3.60 -0.66 -7.71
C VAL A 146 -4.01 -2.05 -7.20
N ILE A 147 -3.41 -2.47 -6.09
CA ILE A 147 -3.84 -3.63 -5.29
C ILE A 147 -4.60 -3.08 -4.10
N GLN A 148 -5.76 -3.66 -3.80
CA GLN A 148 -6.54 -3.31 -2.61
C GLN A 148 -6.87 -4.58 -1.82
N GLY A 149 -6.98 -4.44 -0.52
CA GLY A 149 -7.36 -5.54 0.36
C GLY A 149 -7.22 -5.17 1.82
N GLN A 150 -7.09 -6.20 2.65
CA GLN A 150 -6.92 -6.04 4.08
C GLN A 150 -5.89 -7.05 4.60
N TYR A 151 -4.98 -6.58 5.45
CA TYR A 151 -4.18 -7.46 6.28
C TYR A 151 -4.95 -7.73 7.57
N CYS A 152 -5.04 -8.99 7.99
CA CYS A 152 -5.75 -9.35 9.20
C CYS A 152 -4.84 -10.10 10.17
N SER A 153 -5.00 -9.85 11.46
CA SER A 153 -4.42 -10.63 12.54
C SER A 153 -5.54 -11.26 13.35
N GLU A 154 -5.70 -12.57 13.21
CA GLU A 154 -6.72 -13.32 13.96
C GLU A 154 -6.47 -13.25 15.47
N LYS A 155 -5.19 -13.24 15.87
CA LYS A 155 -4.79 -13.14 17.28
C LYS A 155 -5.18 -11.79 17.90
N LYS A 156 -5.04 -10.70 17.16
CA LYS A 156 -5.41 -9.36 17.61
C LYS A 156 -6.90 -9.03 17.37
N GLY A 157 -7.60 -9.82 16.56
CA GLY A 157 -8.95 -9.51 16.11
C GLY A 157 -9.01 -8.23 15.26
N LEU A 158 -7.94 -7.92 14.53
CA LEU A 158 -7.78 -6.65 13.80
C LEU A 158 -7.60 -6.91 12.31
N CYS A 159 -8.23 -6.09 11.48
CA CYS A 159 -7.96 -6.00 10.05
C CYS A 159 -7.65 -4.55 9.67
N VAL A 160 -6.61 -4.36 8.87
CA VAL A 160 -6.13 -3.06 8.39
C VAL A 160 -6.26 -3.02 6.86
N PRO A 161 -7.15 -2.16 6.31
CA PRO A 161 -7.24 -1.95 4.88
C PRO A 161 -5.94 -1.40 4.31
N PHE A 162 -5.60 -1.78 3.08
CA PHE A 162 -4.47 -1.21 2.36
C PHE A 162 -4.80 -0.90 0.91
N GLN A 163 -4.03 0.03 0.37
CA GLN A 163 -3.96 0.29 -1.06
C GLN A 163 -2.49 0.37 -1.47
N GLN A 164 -2.08 -0.46 -2.42
CA GLN A 164 -0.71 -0.51 -2.91
C GLN A 164 -0.69 -0.21 -4.42
N ARG A 165 -0.01 0.86 -4.82
CA ARG A 165 0.23 1.14 -6.25
C ARG A 165 1.35 0.26 -6.77
N PHE A 166 1.25 -0.17 -8.02
CA PHE A 166 2.32 -0.88 -8.71
C PHE A 166 2.55 -0.28 -10.11
N GLY A 167 3.76 -0.51 -10.61
CA GLY A 167 4.17 -0.17 -11.96
C GLY A 167 5.20 -1.17 -12.46
N PHE A 168 5.04 -1.59 -13.71
CA PHE A 168 6.03 -2.31 -14.48
C PHE A 168 6.27 -1.51 -15.74
N SER A 169 7.52 -1.11 -15.94
CA SER A 169 7.98 -0.55 -17.20
C SER A 169 9.18 -1.37 -17.66
N VAL A 170 9.54 -1.18 -18.91
CA VAL A 170 10.88 -1.57 -19.35
C VAL A 170 11.90 -0.77 -18.50
N PRO A 171 12.98 -1.41 -18.01
CA PRO A 171 14.06 -0.72 -17.31
C PRO A 171 14.79 0.31 -18.17
#